data_AF-A0A3N5B9S5-F1
#
_entry.id   AF-A0A3N5B9S5-F1
#
_cell.length_a   1.000
_cell.length_b   1.000
_cell.length_c   1.000
_cell.angle_alpha   90.00
_cell.angle_beta   90.00
_cell.angle_gamma   90.00
#
_symmetry.space_group_name_H-M   'P 1'
#
loop_
_entity.id
_entity.type
_entity.pdbx_description
1 polymer ?
#
loop_
_entity_poly.entity_id
_entity_poly.type
_entity_poly.pdbx_seq_one_letter_code
_entity_poly.pdbx_strand_id
1 'polypeptide(L)'
;MYTTDHDFSKVIDQYNPMIYHLIHRLNIRDKEGEFYQIGLDALYETYRKYNDRDTFGKLAYITIKSRLIDEVRKRSRVIENEVVWDDIYDYSYTPSEFEHFDPYLWQSIRNHLKDHEWTYVQKRFIESKTIKMIAQEECTNIDTVKGWSRGVKKKLKTLLVNYR
;
A
#
# COMPACT_ATOMS: atom_id res chain seq x y z
N MET A 1 -8.35 14.86 -28.92
CA MET A 1 -8.60 13.45 -28.58
C MET A 1 -8.70 13.35 -27.07
N TYR A 2 -9.92 13.17 -26.54
CA TYR A 2 -10.23 13.10 -25.10
C TYR A 2 -10.47 11.64 -24.67
N THR A 3 -9.45 10.79 -24.73
CA THR A 3 -9.64 9.33 -24.56
C THR A 3 -9.34 8.83 -23.13
N THR A 4 -9.01 9.70 -22.17
CA THR A 4 -8.58 9.25 -20.83
C THR A 4 -9.70 9.15 -19.78
N ASP A 5 -10.76 9.95 -19.86
CA ASP A 5 -11.80 10.00 -18.81
C ASP A 5 -12.75 8.81 -18.82
N HIS A 6 -13.22 8.40 -20.00
CA HIS A 6 -14.21 7.32 -20.13
C HIS A 6 -13.67 5.93 -19.74
N ASP A 7 -12.35 5.75 -19.78
CA ASP A 7 -11.71 4.47 -19.48
C ASP A 7 -11.45 4.32 -17.97
N PHE A 8 -11.13 5.43 -17.28
CA PHE A 8 -10.92 5.39 -15.84
C PHE A 8 -12.22 5.18 -15.06
N SER A 9 -13.36 5.67 -15.55
CA SER A 9 -14.66 5.41 -14.90
C SER A 9 -14.93 3.92 -14.72
N LYS A 10 -14.58 3.08 -15.71
CA LYS A 10 -14.73 1.62 -15.61
C LYS A 10 -13.78 1.00 -14.58
N VAL A 11 -12.59 1.55 -14.47
CA VAL A 11 -11.61 1.14 -13.44
C VAL A 11 -12.12 1.51 -12.05
N ILE A 12 -12.74 2.68 -11.89
CA ILE A 12 -13.39 3.05 -10.62
C ILE A 12 -14.47 2.02 -10.29
N ASP A 13 -15.39 1.70 -11.22
CA ASP A 13 -16.46 0.73 -10.97
C ASP A 13 -15.91 -0.63 -10.54
N GLN A 14 -14.82 -1.08 -11.16
CA GLN A 14 -14.20 -2.37 -10.86
C GLN A 14 -13.45 -2.40 -9.52
N TYR A 15 -12.76 -1.31 -9.16
CA TYR A 15 -11.85 -1.27 -8.00
C TYR A 15 -12.42 -0.51 -6.80
N ASN A 16 -13.59 0.11 -6.91
CA ASN A 16 -14.27 0.75 -5.79
C ASN A 16 -14.43 -0.16 -4.57
N PRO A 17 -14.89 -1.42 -4.74
CA PRO A 17 -15.02 -2.35 -3.62
C PRO A 17 -13.69 -2.57 -2.88
N MET A 18 -12.54 -2.50 -3.57
CA MET A 18 -11.21 -2.62 -2.96
C MET A 18 -10.91 -1.44 -2.03
N ILE A 19 -11.26 -0.20 -2.43
CA ILE A 19 -11.03 0.99 -1.62
C ILE A 19 -11.87 0.91 -0.34
N TYR A 20 -13.18 0.66 -0.47
CA TYR A 20 -14.07 0.50 0.68
C TYR A 20 -13.62 -0.65 1.57
N HIS A 21 -13.26 -1.80 0.99
CA HIS A 21 -12.72 -2.93 1.74
C HIS A 21 -11.50 -2.54 2.58
N LEU A 22 -10.56 -1.79 2.00
CA LEU A 22 -9.36 -1.35 2.73
C LEU A 22 -9.67 -0.33 3.83
N ILE A 23 -10.60 0.61 3.59
CA ILE A 23 -11.08 1.56 4.61
C ILE A 23 -11.70 0.82 5.79
N HIS A 24 -12.59 -0.14 5.51
CA HIS A 24 -13.21 -0.97 6.53
C HIS A 24 -12.20 -1.86 7.27
N ARG A 25 -11.28 -2.52 6.53
CA ARG A 25 -10.23 -3.38 7.11
C ARG A 25 -9.27 -2.61 8.01
N LEU A 26 -9.07 -1.32 7.73
CA LEU A 26 -8.27 -0.42 8.56
C LEU A 26 -9.12 0.29 9.64
N ASN A 27 -10.40 -0.05 9.80
CA ASN A 27 -11.39 0.54 10.71
C ASN A 27 -11.42 2.08 10.66
N ILE A 28 -11.30 2.61 9.46
CA ILE A 28 -11.33 4.04 9.24
C ILE A 28 -12.79 4.48 9.21
N ARG A 29 -13.17 5.38 10.13
CA ARG A 29 -14.46 6.07 10.10
C ARG A 29 -14.41 7.20 9.07
N ASP A 30 -14.79 6.90 7.84
CA ASP A 30 -14.71 7.85 6.72
C ASP A 30 -16.05 8.55 6.44
N LYS A 31 -16.59 9.28 7.41
CA LYS A 31 -17.92 9.90 7.32
C LYS A 31 -18.04 10.89 6.15
N GLU A 32 -16.98 11.67 5.92
CA GLU A 32 -16.94 12.72 4.89
C GLU A 32 -16.31 12.22 3.57
N GLY A 33 -15.90 10.95 3.50
CA GLY A 33 -15.35 10.34 2.28
C GLY A 33 -13.90 10.73 1.94
N GLU A 34 -13.15 11.32 2.87
CA GLU A 34 -11.77 11.78 2.63
C GLU A 34 -10.81 10.62 2.37
N PHE A 35 -10.95 9.52 3.09
CA PHE A 35 -10.10 8.35 2.87
C PHE A 35 -10.47 7.62 1.57
N TYR A 36 -11.74 7.62 1.20
CA TYR A 36 -12.19 7.16 -0.11
C TYR A 36 -11.55 7.96 -1.24
N GLN A 37 -11.50 9.30 -1.13
CA GLN A 37 -10.80 10.14 -2.11
C GLN A 37 -9.30 9.82 -2.17
N ILE A 38 -8.64 9.61 -1.03
CA ILE A 38 -7.23 9.19 -1.00
C ILE A 38 -7.02 7.84 -1.70
N GLY A 39 -7.96 6.92 -1.53
CA GLY A 39 -7.95 5.64 -2.25
C GLY A 39 -8.15 5.80 -3.75
N LEU A 40 -9.07 6.66 -4.18
CA LEU A 40 -9.30 6.97 -5.59
C LEU A 40 -8.08 7.63 -6.24
N ASP A 41 -7.45 8.59 -5.56
CA ASP A 41 -6.23 9.25 -6.02
C ASP A 41 -5.10 8.22 -6.20
N ALA A 42 -4.93 7.33 -5.22
CA ALA A 42 -3.95 6.25 -5.27
C ALA A 42 -4.21 5.27 -6.42
N LEU A 43 -5.48 4.95 -6.67
CA LEU A 43 -5.91 4.11 -7.79
C LEU A 43 -5.60 4.80 -9.13
N TYR A 44 -5.91 6.08 -9.27
CA TYR A 44 -5.64 6.86 -10.48
C TYR A 44 -4.14 7.00 -10.75
N GLU A 45 -3.32 7.28 -9.72
CA GLU A 45 -1.87 7.33 -9.84
C GLU A 45 -1.29 5.99 -10.33
N THR A 46 -1.84 4.88 -9.86
CA THR A 46 -1.43 3.53 -10.25
C THR A 46 -1.88 3.23 -11.68
N TYR A 47 -3.12 3.58 -12.03
CA TYR A 47 -3.70 3.40 -13.36
C TYR A 47 -2.85 4.08 -14.43
N ARG A 48 -2.50 5.36 -14.20
CA ARG A 48 -1.65 6.12 -15.12
C ARG A 48 -0.26 5.52 -15.37
N LYS A 49 0.23 4.68 -14.47
CA LYS A 49 1.59 4.13 -14.53
C LYS A 49 1.65 2.67 -14.99
N TYR A 50 0.58 1.90 -14.75
CA TYR A 50 0.63 0.45 -14.80
C TYR A 50 -0.66 -0.20 -15.34
N ASN A 51 -1.61 0.54 -15.93
CA ASN A 51 -2.87 -0.02 -16.43
C ASN A 51 -2.70 -1.06 -17.54
N ASP A 52 -1.57 -1.03 -18.24
CA ASP A 52 -1.19 -1.95 -19.31
C ASP A 52 -0.66 -3.30 -18.80
N ARG A 53 -0.63 -3.50 -17.47
CA ARG A 53 0.00 -4.66 -16.84
C ARG A 53 -1.02 -5.57 -16.17
N ASP A 54 -0.81 -6.88 -16.33
CA ASP A 54 -1.48 -7.93 -15.57
C ASP A 54 -1.34 -7.77 -14.03
N THR A 55 -0.27 -7.10 -13.58
CA THR A 55 -0.01 -6.78 -12.18
C THR A 55 -0.75 -5.56 -11.65
N PHE A 56 -1.52 -4.84 -12.49
CA PHE A 56 -2.20 -3.59 -12.14
C PHE A 56 -3.01 -3.71 -10.85
N GLY A 57 -3.91 -4.69 -10.74
CA GLY A 57 -4.79 -4.82 -9.58
C GLY A 57 -4.03 -5.03 -8.26
N LYS A 58 -2.89 -5.74 -8.31
CA LYS A 58 -2.04 -5.96 -7.13
C LYS A 58 -1.30 -4.68 -6.74
N LEU A 59 -0.78 -3.95 -7.74
CA LEU A 59 -0.12 -2.67 -7.51
C LEU A 59 -1.10 -1.61 -6.99
N ALA A 60 -2.35 -1.63 -7.46
CA ALA A 60 -3.42 -0.75 -6.99
C ALA A 60 -3.71 -1.03 -5.52
N TYR A 61 -3.94 -2.29 -5.15
CA TYR A 61 -4.15 -2.70 -3.75
C TYR A 61 -3.02 -2.23 -2.82
N ILE A 62 -1.77 -2.51 -3.18
CA ILE A 62 -0.61 -2.14 -2.36
C ILE A 62 -0.51 -0.62 -2.19
N THR A 63 -0.75 0.12 -3.27
CA THR A 63 -0.65 1.58 -3.28
C THR A 63 -1.78 2.22 -2.47
N ILE A 64 -3.03 1.82 -2.69
CA ILE A 64 -4.21 2.29 -1.94
C ILE A 64 -4.03 2.02 -0.44
N LYS A 65 -3.72 0.78 -0.07
CA LYS A 65 -3.50 0.40 1.34
C LYS A 65 -2.41 1.23 1.99
N SER A 66 -1.28 1.43 1.30
CA SER A 66 -0.16 2.22 1.83
C SER A 66 -0.54 3.68 2.07
N ARG A 67 -1.28 4.30 1.14
CA ARG A 67 -1.73 5.69 1.24
C ARG A 67 -2.72 5.89 2.39
N LEU A 68 -3.69 4.99 2.53
CA LEU A 68 -4.66 5.01 3.63
C LEU A 68 -3.95 4.93 4.99
N ILE A 69 -3.01 3.98 5.15
CA ILE A 69 -2.25 3.81 6.39
C ILE A 69 -1.38 5.04 6.70
N ASP A 70 -0.71 5.59 5.69
CA ASP A 70 0.11 6.77 5.88
C ASP A 70 -0.73 7.99 6.31
N GLU A 71 -1.96 8.13 5.80
CA GLU A 71 -2.89 9.17 6.25
C GLU A 71 -3.41 8.91 7.66
N VAL A 72 -3.78 7.68 8.01
CA VAL A 72 -4.17 7.32 9.39
C VAL A 72 -3.07 7.72 10.37
N ARG A 73 -1.82 7.36 10.08
CA ARG A 73 -0.67 7.71 10.93
C ARG A 73 -0.46 9.22 11.05
N LYS A 74 -0.65 9.96 9.96
CA LYS A 74 -0.54 11.41 9.96
C LYS A 74 -1.58 12.01 10.90
N ARG A 75 -2.82 11.55 10.82
CA ARG A 75 -3.90 11.99 11.71
C ARG A 75 -3.69 11.54 13.16
N SER A 76 -3.24 10.31 13.40
CA SER A 76 -2.91 9.83 14.75
C SER A 76 -1.79 10.64 15.42
N ARG A 77 -0.78 11.10 14.67
CA ARG A 77 0.27 11.99 15.19
C ARG A 77 -0.23 13.40 15.50
N VAL A 78 -1.24 13.87 14.77
CA VAL A 78 -1.91 15.14 15.07
C VAL A 78 -2.76 14.98 16.33
N ILE A 79 -3.48 13.86 16.46
CA ILE A 79 -4.30 13.51 17.64
C ILE A 79 -3.43 13.28 18.90
N GLU A 80 -2.25 12.65 18.78
CA GLU A 80 -1.28 12.51 19.89
C GLU A 80 -0.80 13.87 20.46
N ASN A 81 -0.90 14.95 19.70
CA ASN A 81 -0.60 16.30 20.18
C ASN A 81 -1.82 17.01 20.81
N GLU A 82 -3.04 16.44 20.72
CA GLU A 82 -4.27 17.16 21.09
C GLU A 82 -5.24 16.48 22.08
N VAL A 83 -5.24 15.15 22.37
CA VAL A 83 -5.88 14.52 23.57
C VAL A 83 -5.87 12.98 23.49
N VAL A 84 -5.93 12.33 24.67
CA VAL A 84 -5.79 10.88 24.94
C VAL A 84 -7.11 10.09 24.87
N TRP A 85 -6.96 8.81 24.46
CA TRP A 85 -7.70 7.58 24.79
C TRP A 85 -8.76 6.98 23.83
N ASP A 86 -8.60 5.65 23.73
CA ASP A 86 -9.57 4.55 23.66
C ASP A 86 -10.47 4.38 22.43
N ASP A 87 -10.19 3.31 21.67
CA ASP A 87 -10.84 2.00 21.85
C ASP A 87 -11.29 1.30 20.55
N ILE A 88 -11.10 -0.02 20.58
CA ILE A 88 -11.80 -1.09 19.84
C ILE A 88 -11.42 -1.33 18.36
N TYR A 89 -10.66 -2.40 18.14
CA TYR A 89 -10.65 -3.16 16.88
C TYR A 89 -11.07 -4.60 17.19
N ASP A 90 -12.37 -4.89 17.08
CA ASP A 90 -12.91 -6.24 17.07
C ASP A 90 -12.93 -6.78 15.62
N TYR A 91 -12.50 -8.02 15.44
CA TYR A 91 -12.06 -8.61 14.18
C TYR A 91 -13.01 -9.75 13.78
N SER A 92 -13.76 -9.62 12.68
CA SER A 92 -14.45 -10.77 12.07
C SER A 92 -14.56 -10.70 10.53
N TYR A 93 -13.68 -11.49 9.91
CA TYR A 93 -13.75 -12.33 8.70
C TYR A 93 -14.15 -11.82 7.28
N THR A 94 -13.52 -12.48 6.29
CA THR A 94 -13.42 -12.27 4.83
C THR A 94 -14.43 -13.10 3.99
N PRO A 95 -14.64 -12.79 2.69
CA PRO A 95 -13.96 -13.52 1.58
C PRO A 95 -13.46 -12.58 0.45
N SER A 96 -12.22 -12.67 -0.05
CA SER A 96 -11.59 -13.70 -0.91
C SER A 96 -11.40 -13.29 -2.39
N GLU A 97 -11.98 -12.20 -2.89
CA GLU A 97 -11.84 -11.86 -4.33
C GLU A 97 -10.64 -10.95 -4.64
N PHE A 98 -10.31 -10.02 -3.75
CA PHE A 98 -9.18 -9.09 -3.92
C PHE A 98 -7.87 -9.57 -3.30
N GLU A 99 -7.89 -10.70 -2.62
CA GLU A 99 -6.72 -11.29 -1.96
C GLU A 99 -6.07 -12.37 -2.84
N HIS A 100 -5.95 -12.14 -4.15
CA HIS A 100 -4.99 -12.90 -4.95
C HIS A 100 -3.58 -12.40 -4.65
N PHE A 101 -3.06 -12.83 -3.51
CA PHE A 101 -1.64 -12.85 -3.20
C PHE A 101 -0.97 -13.70 -4.27
N ASP A 102 -0.45 -13.08 -5.33
CA ASP A 102 0.29 -13.81 -6.36
C ASP A 102 1.62 -14.28 -5.77
N PRO A 103 1.72 -15.57 -5.43
CA PRO A 103 2.88 -16.08 -4.73
C PRO A 103 4.11 -16.01 -5.65
N TYR A 104 3.91 -16.08 -6.97
CA TYR A 104 5.00 -16.05 -7.96
C TYR A 104 5.60 -14.66 -8.11
N LEU A 105 4.77 -13.60 -8.11
CA LEU A 105 5.27 -12.23 -8.08
C LEU A 105 6.06 -11.96 -6.81
N TRP A 106 5.53 -12.36 -5.64
CA TRP A 106 6.21 -12.16 -4.36
C TRP A 106 7.49 -12.98 -4.23
N GLN A 107 7.50 -14.20 -4.76
CA GLN A 107 8.68 -15.04 -4.82
C GLN A 107 9.73 -14.46 -5.78
N SER A 108 9.31 -13.92 -6.93
CA SER A 108 10.20 -13.21 -7.86
C SER A 108 10.81 -11.96 -7.22
N ILE A 109 10.00 -11.14 -6.54
CA ILE A 109 10.48 -9.98 -5.77
C ILE A 109 11.47 -10.43 -4.70
N ARG A 110 11.13 -11.45 -3.90
CA ARG A 110 12.00 -12.00 -2.86
C ARG A 110 13.36 -12.45 -3.41
N ASN A 111 13.36 -13.13 -4.55
CA ASN A 111 14.56 -13.69 -5.17
C ASN A 111 15.54 -12.61 -5.68
N HIS A 112 15.05 -11.41 -5.97
CA HIS A 112 15.88 -10.31 -6.46
C HIS A 112 16.34 -9.34 -5.35
N LEU A 113 15.73 -9.43 -4.17
CA LEU A 113 16.07 -8.62 -3.01
C LEU A 113 17.07 -9.34 -2.11
N LYS A 114 18.00 -8.59 -1.52
CA LYS A 114 18.83 -9.08 -0.41
C LYS A 114 17.95 -9.27 0.83
N ASP A 115 18.40 -10.06 1.79
CA ASP A 115 17.58 -10.37 2.97
C ASP A 115 17.11 -9.12 3.73
N HIS A 116 18.00 -8.14 3.96
CA HIS A 116 17.61 -6.88 4.61
C HIS A 116 16.68 -6.00 3.76
N GLU A 117 16.78 -6.08 2.43
CA GLU A 117 15.86 -5.41 1.51
C GLU A 117 14.48 -6.09 1.53
N TRP A 118 14.46 -7.41 1.64
CA TRP A 118 13.22 -8.17 1.82
C TRP A 118 12.59 -7.93 3.19
N THR A 119 13.38 -7.90 4.26
CA THR A 119 12.93 -7.52 5.61
C THR A 119 12.30 -6.12 5.59
N TYR A 120 12.93 -5.16 4.91
CA TYR A 120 12.33 -3.86 4.68
C TYR A 120 10.97 -3.98 3.98
N VAL A 121 10.86 -4.80 2.93
CA VAL A 121 9.61 -4.98 2.20
C VAL A 121 8.52 -5.61 3.08
N GLN A 122 8.81 -6.71 3.78
CA GLN A 122 7.87 -7.36 4.68
C GLN A 122 7.39 -6.39 5.76
N LYS A 123 8.32 -5.79 6.49
CA LYS A 123 7.96 -4.90 7.61
C LYS A 123 7.28 -3.63 7.13
N ARG A 124 7.67 -3.06 6.00
CA ARG A 124 7.10 -1.79 5.50
C ARG A 124 5.73 -1.96 4.85
N PHE A 125 5.55 -3.01 4.05
CA PHE A 125 4.37 -3.18 3.18
C PHE A 125 3.40 -4.25 3.67
N ILE A 126 3.87 -5.30 4.35
CA ILE A 126 3.00 -6.35 4.90
C ILE A 126 2.57 -5.96 6.32
N GLU A 127 3.55 -5.75 7.20
CA GLU A 127 3.31 -5.41 8.61
C GLU A 127 3.00 -3.94 8.83
N SER A 128 3.16 -3.11 7.80
CA SER A 128 2.86 -1.68 7.87
C SER A 128 3.56 -1.00 9.04
N LYS A 129 4.88 -1.17 9.15
CA LYS A 129 5.74 -0.51 10.14
C LYS A 129 6.35 0.79 9.60
N THR A 130 6.75 1.68 10.49
CA THR A 130 7.46 2.91 10.11
C THR A 130 8.96 2.62 9.97
N ILE A 131 9.69 3.48 9.24
CA ILE A 131 11.16 3.35 9.12
C ILE A 131 11.83 3.37 10.50
N LYS A 132 11.30 4.17 11.44
CA LYS A 132 11.79 4.24 12.83
C LYS A 132 11.57 2.92 13.59
N MET A 133 10.38 2.33 13.47
CA MET A 133 10.08 1.04 14.10
C MET A 133 10.92 -0.09 13.51
N ILE A 134 11.10 -0.12 12.19
CA ILE A 134 11.98 -1.09 11.52
C ILE A 134 13.41 -0.93 12.01
N ALA A 135 13.91 0.31 12.12
CA ALA A 135 15.25 0.57 12.63
C ALA A 135 15.40 0.05 14.07
N GLN A 136 14.42 0.32 14.92
CA GLN A 136 14.42 -0.15 16.31
C GLN A 136 14.37 -1.68 16.41
N GLU A 137 13.48 -2.34 15.67
CA GLU A 137 13.32 -3.80 15.72
C GLU A 137 14.49 -4.57 15.11
N GLU A 138 15.11 -4.02 14.06
CA GLU A 138 16.27 -4.62 13.40
C GLU A 138 17.59 -4.16 14.05
N CYS A 139 17.53 -3.50 15.21
CA CYS A 139 18.68 -2.96 15.94
C CYS A 139 19.65 -2.17 15.04
N THR A 140 19.09 -1.38 14.13
CA THR A 140 19.82 -0.57 13.15
C THR A 140 19.41 0.89 13.22
N ASN A 141 20.05 1.75 12.42
CA ASN A 141 19.70 3.16 12.35
C ASN A 141 18.74 3.47 11.19
N ILE A 142 18.06 4.60 11.29
CA ILE A 142 17.07 5.06 10.30
C ILE A 142 17.68 5.18 8.90
N ASP A 143 18.94 5.61 8.79
CA ASP A 143 19.60 5.81 7.50
C ASP A 143 19.98 4.50 6.81
N THR A 144 20.30 3.47 7.58
CA THR A 144 20.47 2.10 7.09
C THR A 144 19.16 1.58 6.48
N VAL A 145 18.03 1.74 7.17
CA VAL A 145 16.71 1.33 6.66
C VAL A 145 16.32 2.15 5.42
N LYS A 146 16.62 3.45 5.38
CA LYS A 146 16.46 4.26 4.15
C LYS A 146 17.34 3.71 3.01
N GLY A 147 18.56 3.27 3.31
CA GLY A 147 19.44 2.58 2.38
C GLY A 147 18.79 1.34 1.77
N TRP A 148 18.20 0.48 2.61
CA TRP A 148 17.45 -0.69 2.17
C TRP A 148 16.30 -0.30 1.23
N SER A 149 15.54 0.75 1.57
CA SER A 149 14.46 1.26 0.71
C SER A 149 14.92 1.69 -0.68
N ARG A 150 16.10 2.32 -0.78
CA ARG A 150 16.67 2.77 -2.06
C ARG A 150 17.07 1.57 -2.92
N GLY A 151 17.69 0.56 -2.30
CA GLY A 151 18.04 -0.70 -2.95
C GLY A 151 16.81 -1.41 -3.50
N VAL A 152 15.78 -1.57 -2.67
CA VAL A 152 14.46 -2.11 -3.05
C VAL A 152 13.86 -1.35 -4.24
N LYS A 153 13.75 -0.02 -4.16
CA LYS A 153 13.17 0.80 -5.24
C LYS A 153 13.93 0.63 -6.56
N LYS A 154 15.26 0.59 -6.53
CA LYS A 154 16.08 0.41 -7.73
C LYS A 154 15.83 -0.97 -8.37
N LYS A 155 15.77 -2.02 -7.56
CA LYS A 155 15.58 -3.40 -8.02
C LYS A 155 14.17 -3.67 -8.49
N LEU A 156 13.17 -3.20 -7.75
CA LEU A 156 11.76 -3.26 -8.16
C LEU A 156 11.54 -2.51 -9.48
N LYS A 157 12.17 -1.34 -9.66
CA LYS A 157 12.09 -0.62 -10.94
C LYS A 157 12.61 -1.47 -12.11
N THR A 158 13.75 -2.14 -11.97
CA THR A 158 14.28 -3.03 -13.01
C THR A 158 13.38 -4.23 -13.26
N LEU A 159 12.92 -4.90 -12.20
CA LEU A 159 12.02 -6.04 -12.29
C LEU A 159 10.73 -5.70 -13.02
N LEU A 160 10.11 -4.59 -12.63
CA LEU A 160 8.85 -4.13 -13.22
C LEU A 160 9.03 -3.64 -14.67
N VAL A 161 10.23 -3.27 -15.09
CA VAL A 161 10.50 -2.98 -16.51
C VAL A 161 10.61 -4.26 -17.34
N ASN A 162 11.13 -5.34 -16.75
CA ASN A 162 11.31 -6.63 -17.42
C ASN A 162 10.08 -7.55 -17.35
N TYR A 163 9.11 -7.27 -16.47
CA TYR A 163 7.83 -7.96 -16.36
C TYR A 163 6.81 -7.42 -17.41
N ARG A 164 7.30 -7.10 -18.61
CA ARG A 164 6.53 -6.53 -19.72
C ARG A 164 6.21 -7.58 -20.77
#